data_AF-A0AAN9F354-F1
#
_entry.id   AF-A0AAN9F354-F1
#
_cell.length_a   1.000
_cell.length_b   1.000
_cell.length_c   1.000
_cell.angle_alpha   90.00
_cell.angle_beta   90.00
_cell.angle_gamma   90.00
#
_symmetry.space_group_name_H-M   'P 1'
#
loop_
_entity.id
_entity.type
_entity.pdbx_description
1 polymer ?
#
loop_
_entity_poly.entity_id
_entity_poly.type
_entity_poly.pdbx_seq_one_letter_code
_entity_poly.pdbx_strand_id
1 'polypeptide(L)'
;MEWNVGHHTTKCGFKFFNMWDDHSEFNGIIQNGWEVEESGSTMFQVCRKLQNLKQPLRKLNKVSFADIDIKEREMRTRLLEIQEKLDKDPLNLVLQEEEAQYAKEYKEIQ
;
A
#
# COMPACT_ATOMS: atom_id res chain seq x y z
N MET A 1 15.15 -11.70 30.60
CA MET A 1 13.80 -11.14 30.45
C MET A 1 13.59 -10.90 28.97
N GLU A 2 13.06 -11.90 28.29
CA GLU A 2 12.79 -11.88 26.86
C GLU A 2 11.51 -11.06 26.65
N TRP A 3 11.66 -9.87 26.07
CA TRP A 3 10.51 -9.14 25.55
C TRP A 3 10.09 -9.81 24.25
N ASN A 4 9.08 -10.67 24.34
CA ASN A 4 8.29 -11.12 23.21
C ASN A 4 7.73 -9.89 22.48
N VAL A 5 8.34 -9.55 21.34
CA VAL A 5 7.76 -8.58 20.42
C VAL A 5 6.56 -9.28 19.77
N GLY A 6 5.42 -9.20 20.46
CA GLY A 6 4.15 -9.53 19.85
C GLY A 6 4.05 -8.73 18.56
N HIS A 7 3.81 -9.42 17.44
CA HIS A 7 3.36 -8.77 16.22
C HIS A 7 2.04 -8.08 16.55
N HIS A 8 2.12 -6.83 17.02
CA HIS A 8 1.00 -5.93 16.95
C HIS A 8 0.72 -5.76 15.47
N THR A 9 -0.21 -6.55 14.95
CA THR A 9 -0.90 -6.20 13.72
C THR A 9 -1.66 -4.93 14.07
N THR A 10 -1.00 -3.77 13.98
CA THR A 10 -1.67 -2.49 13.94
C THR A 10 -2.73 -2.66 12.88
N LYS A 11 -4.00 -2.67 13.31
CA LYS A 11 -5.13 -2.90 12.43
C LYS A 11 -5.09 -1.76 11.43
N CYS A 12 -4.41 -1.97 10.30
CA CYS A 12 -4.20 -0.92 9.31
C CYS A 12 -5.58 -0.43 8.93
N GLY A 13 -5.80 0.87 9.15
CA GLY A 13 -7.06 1.51 8.82
C GLY A 13 -7.40 1.29 7.35
N PHE A 14 -8.62 1.61 6.96
CA PHE A 14 -8.90 1.71 5.53
C PHE A 14 -8.06 2.88 4.97
N LYS A 15 -7.18 2.58 4.02
CA LYS A 15 -6.41 3.57 3.28
C LYS A 15 -7.03 3.71 1.90
N PHE A 16 -7.36 4.93 1.52
CA PHE A 16 -7.71 5.28 0.15
C PHE A 16 -6.42 5.50 -0.64
N PHE A 17 -6.37 4.99 -1.86
CA PHE A 17 -5.22 5.17 -2.75
C PHE A 17 -5.69 5.96 -3.96
N ASN A 18 -5.01 7.07 -4.26
CA ASN A 18 -5.40 7.98 -5.34
C ASN A 18 -5.43 7.28 -6.71
N MET A 19 -4.57 6.27 -6.91
CA MET A 19 -4.53 5.45 -8.12
C MET A 19 -5.84 4.72 -8.44
N TRP A 20 -6.75 4.58 -7.47
CA TRP A 20 -8.05 3.99 -7.73
C TRP A 20 -8.92 4.91 -8.59
N ASP A 21 -8.77 6.23 -8.51
CA ASP A 21 -9.61 7.18 -9.25
C ASP A 21 -9.49 7.01 -10.77
N ASP A 22 -8.29 6.66 -11.24
CA ASP A 22 -7.99 6.39 -12.64
C ASP A 22 -8.37 4.96 -13.08
N HIS A 23 -8.73 4.07 -12.15
CA HIS A 23 -9.06 2.69 -12.49
C HIS A 23 -10.49 2.55 -13.02
N SER A 24 -10.64 1.91 -14.18
CA SER A 24 -11.94 1.79 -14.89
C SER A 24 -13.08 1.22 -14.04
N GLU A 25 -12.80 0.25 -13.17
CA GLU A 25 -13.80 -0.37 -12.28
C GLU A 25 -14.15 0.45 -11.04
N PHE A 26 -13.37 1.48 -10.68
CA PHE A 26 -13.53 2.18 -9.40
C PHE A 26 -14.89 2.85 -9.27
N ASN A 27 -15.29 3.65 -10.28
CA ASN A 27 -16.60 4.32 -10.27
C ASN A 27 -17.77 3.34 -10.15
N GLY A 28 -17.70 2.20 -10.84
CA GLY A 28 -18.70 1.14 -10.73
C GLY A 28 -18.77 0.53 -9.33
N ILE A 29 -17.63 0.32 -8.67
CA ILE A 29 -17.57 -0.14 -7.28
C ILE A 29 -18.22 0.87 -6.33
N ILE A 30 -17.90 2.15 -6.48
CA ILE A 30 -18.49 3.21 -5.65
C ILE A 30 -20.00 3.24 -5.82
N GLN A 31 -20.49 3.29 -7.05
CA GLN A 31 -21.91 3.31 -7.36
C GLN A 31 -22.64 2.12 -6.74
N ASN A 32 -22.16 0.90 -6.97
CA ASN A 32 -22.78 -0.32 -6.46
C ASN A 32 -22.83 -0.36 -4.93
N GLY A 33 -21.79 0.10 -4.23
CA GLY A 33 -21.79 0.13 -2.76
C GLY A 33 -22.64 1.27 -2.19
N TRP A 34 -22.82 2.36 -2.95
CA TRP A 34 -23.55 3.55 -2.52
C TRP A 34 -25.05 3.52 -2.85
N GLU A 35 -25.47 2.77 -3.86
CA GLU A 35 -26.89 2.64 -4.25
C GLU A 35 -27.66 1.62 -3.42
N VAL A 36 -26.99 0.84 -2.56
CA VAL A 36 -27.66 -0.11 -1.65
C VAL A 36 -28.62 0.64 -0.72
N GLU A 37 -29.91 0.28 -0.76
CA GLU A 37 -30.89 0.76 0.20
C GLU A 37 -30.60 0.15 1.59
N GLU A 38 -30.32 1.00 2.56
CA GLU A 38 -30.04 0.62 3.94
C GLU A 38 -31.09 1.28 4.83
N SER A 39 -31.68 0.53 5.77
CA SER A 39 -32.65 1.06 6.72
C SER A 39 -31.97 1.49 8.03
N GLY A 40 -32.60 2.40 8.77
CA GLY A 40 -32.10 2.90 10.05
C GLY A 40 -31.78 4.39 10.03
N SER A 41 -30.99 4.85 11.00
CA SER A 41 -30.59 6.26 11.06
C SER A 41 -29.63 6.61 9.93
N THR A 42 -29.60 7.87 9.52
CA THR A 42 -28.70 8.36 8.46
C THR A 42 -27.23 8.00 8.73
N MET A 43 -26.78 8.12 9.98
CA MET A 43 -25.42 7.75 10.37
C MET A 43 -25.17 6.24 10.20
N PHE A 44 -26.15 5.41 10.54
CA PHE A 44 -26.06 3.97 10.33
C PHE A 44 -25.96 3.63 8.83
N GLN A 45 -26.81 4.24 8.00
CA GLN A 45 -26.80 4.05 6.56
C GLN A 45 -25.44 4.40 5.94
N VAL A 46 -24.85 5.54 6.32
CA VAL A 46 -23.51 5.95 5.84
C VAL A 46 -22.45 4.92 6.26
N CYS A 47 -22.45 4.50 7.53
CA CYS A 47 -21.53 3.47 8.01
C CYS A 47 -21.65 2.15 7.23
N ARG A 48 -22.88 1.73 6.90
CA ARG A 48 -23.14 0.51 6.12
C ARG A 48 -22.67 0.63 4.68
N LYS A 49 -22.95 1.75 4.00
CA LYS A 49 -22.43 2.00 2.64
C LYS A 49 -20.89 1.99 2.61
N LEU A 50 -20.23 2.62 3.58
CA LEU A 50 -18.76 2.55 3.72
C LEU A 50 -18.25 1.13 3.99
N GLN A 51 -18.98 0.33 4.78
CA GLN A 51 -18.65 -1.09 4.98
C GLN A 51 -18.79 -1.91 3.69
N ASN A 52 -19.84 -1.65 2.90
CA ASN A 52 -20.09 -2.35 1.63
C ASN A 52 -18.99 -2.07 0.59
N LEU A 53 -18.41 -0.86 0.60
CA LEU A 53 -17.28 -0.50 -0.28
C LEU A 53 -15.95 -1.14 0.13
N LYS A 54 -15.79 -1.52 1.40
CA LYS A 54 -14.49 -1.96 1.94
C LYS A 54 -13.93 -3.20 1.26
N GLN A 55 -14.76 -4.23 1.05
CA GLN A 55 -14.30 -5.49 0.45
C GLN A 55 -14.03 -5.37 -1.07
N PRO A 56 -14.93 -4.77 -1.87
CA PRO A 56 -14.67 -4.50 -3.28
C PRO A 56 -13.39 -3.71 -3.54
N LEU A 57 -13.16 -2.62 -2.79
CA LEU A 57 -11.96 -1.80 -2.96
C LEU A 57 -10.68 -2.53 -2.55
N ARG A 58 -10.74 -3.38 -1.52
CA ARG A 58 -9.62 -4.27 -1.17
C ARG A 58 -9.32 -5.29 -2.26
N LYS A 59 -10.36 -5.84 -2.90
CA LYS A 59 -10.21 -6.76 -4.02
C LYS A 59 -9.58 -6.04 -5.21
N LEU A 60 -10.08 -4.85 -5.54
CA LEU A 60 -9.50 -4.00 -6.58
C LEU A 60 -8.02 -3.76 -6.33
N ASN A 61 -7.65 -3.37 -5.10
CA ASN A 61 -6.26 -3.17 -4.73
C ASN A 61 -5.40 -4.41 -4.97
N LYS A 62 -5.89 -5.58 -4.55
CA LYS A 62 -5.17 -6.84 -4.67
C LYS A 62 -5.03 -7.30 -6.14
N VAL A 63 -6.02 -7.04 -6.98
CA VAL A 63 -6.00 -7.52 -8.38
C VAL A 63 -5.19 -6.57 -9.25
N SER A 64 -5.36 -5.25 -9.08
CA SER A 64 -4.82 -4.27 -10.01
C SER A 64 -3.51 -3.65 -9.55
N PHE A 65 -3.17 -3.76 -8.25
CA PHE A 65 -2.04 -3.03 -7.67
C PHE A 65 -1.16 -3.89 -6.74
N ALA A 66 -1.39 -5.21 -6.65
CA ALA A 66 -0.53 -6.09 -5.84
C ALA A 66 0.93 -6.09 -6.32
N ASP A 67 1.16 -5.97 -7.63
CA ASP A 67 2.51 -5.93 -8.19
C ASP A 67 3.26 -4.66 -7.77
N ILE A 68 2.55 -3.54 -7.56
CA ILE A 68 3.16 -2.30 -7.04
C ILE A 68 3.64 -2.52 -5.60
N ASP A 69 2.81 -3.12 -4.75
CA ASP A 69 3.17 -3.44 -3.36
C ASP A 69 4.36 -4.42 -3.30
N ILE A 70 4.45 -5.37 -4.23
CA ILE A 70 5.56 -6.31 -4.35
C ILE A 70 6.83 -5.57 -4.79
N LYS A 71 6.74 -4.78 -5.86
CA LYS A 71 7.87 -4.02 -6.40
C LYS A 71 8.41 -3.01 -5.40
N GLU A 72 7.56 -2.28 -4.66
CA GLU A 72 7.98 -1.37 -3.60
C GLU A 72 8.78 -2.11 -2.51
N ARG A 73 8.30 -3.30 -2.10
CA ARG A 73 8.98 -4.12 -1.08
C ARG A 73 10.33 -4.64 -1.56
N GLU A 74 10.40 -5.12 -2.79
CA GLU A 74 11.64 -5.60 -3.41
C GLU A 74 12.67 -4.47 -3.51
N MET A 75 12.25 -3.31 -4.03
CA MET A 75 13.11 -2.12 -4.13
C MET A 75 13.62 -1.68 -2.76
N ARG A 76 12.75 -1.65 -1.75
CA ARG A 76 13.14 -1.29 -0.38
C ARG A 76 14.13 -2.30 0.22
N THR A 77 13.90 -3.59 0.00
CA THR A 77 14.81 -4.64 0.47
C THR A 77 16.18 -4.47 -0.17
N ARG A 78 16.21 -4.23 -1.49
CA ARG A 78 17.44 -4.04 -2.23
C ARG A 78 18.21 -2.80 -1.77
N LEU A 79 17.50 -1.68 -1.53
CA LEU A 79 18.12 -0.46 -1.02
C LEU A 79 18.79 -0.70 0.34
N LEU A 80 18.13 -1.42 1.25
CA LEU A 80 18.69 -1.79 2.56
C LEU A 80 19.93 -2.68 2.42
N GLU A 81 19.93 -3.65 1.50
CA GLU A 81 21.10 -4.49 1.24
C GLU A 81 22.30 -3.70 0.72
N ILE A 82 22.07 -2.72 -0.16
CA ILE A 82 23.13 -1.86 -0.69
C ILE A 82 23.70 -0.97 0.43
N GLN A 83 22.82 -0.39 1.24
CA GLN A 83 23.20 0.43 2.39
C GLN A 83 24.01 -0.36 3.41
N GLU A 84 23.63 -1.60 3.73
CA GLU A 84 24.40 -2.46 4.66
C GLU A 84 25.80 -2.80 4.11
N LYS A 85 25.94 -2.93 2.79
CA LYS A 85 27.25 -3.13 2.15
C LYS A 85 28.09 -1.86 2.19
N LEU A 86 27.49 -0.69 1.94
CA LEU A 86 28.16 0.61 2.02
C LEU A 86 28.60 0.94 3.45
N ASP A 87 27.84 0.55 4.47
CA ASP A 87 28.25 0.70 5.88
C ASP A 87 29.58 -0.03 6.17
N LYS A 88 29.84 -1.14 5.47
CA LYS A 88 31.08 -1.94 5.60
C LYS A 88 32.19 -1.46 4.67
N ASP A 89 31.85 -0.86 3.53
CA ASP A 89 32.79 -0.33 2.54
C ASP A 89 32.30 1.02 1.97
N PRO A 90 32.48 2.14 2.71
CA PRO A 90 31.86 3.42 2.36
C PRO A 90 32.42 4.08 1.10
N LEU A 91 33.61 3.67 0.63
CA LEU A 91 34.27 4.25 -0.54
C LEU A 91 34.02 3.45 -1.83
N ASN A 92 33.13 2.45 -1.76
CA ASN A 92 32.78 1.64 -2.91
C ASN A 92 31.90 2.43 -3.90
N LEU A 93 32.55 3.08 -4.87
CA LEU A 93 31.89 3.92 -5.87
C LEU A 93 30.79 3.18 -6.65
N VAL A 94 30.97 1.87 -6.90
CA VAL A 94 29.96 1.06 -7.61
C VAL A 94 28.69 0.93 -6.78
N LEU A 95 28.81 0.65 -5.48
CA LEU A 95 27.65 0.56 -4.59
C LEU A 95 26.98 1.92 -4.36
N GLN A 96 27.75 3.02 -4.36
CA GLN A 96 27.20 4.39 -4.29
C GLN A 96 26.37 4.75 -5.53
N GLU A 97 26.88 4.39 -6.73
CA GLU A 97 26.13 4.57 -7.98
C GLU A 97 24.87 3.69 -8.02
N GLU A 98 24.97 2.44 -7.57
CA GLU A 98 23.83 1.52 -7.47
C GLU A 98 22.76 2.07 -6.50
N GLU A 99 23.16 2.56 -5.32
CA GLU A 99 22.24 3.18 -4.36
C GLU A 99 21.52 4.38 -4.95
N ALA A 100 22.25 5.28 -5.62
CA ALA A 100 21.68 6.48 -6.23
C ALA A 100 20.64 6.15 -7.31
N GLN A 101 20.90 5.12 -8.12
CA GLN A 101 19.97 4.64 -9.14
C GLN A 101 18.70 4.05 -8.51
N TYR A 102 18.84 3.14 -7.55
CA TYR A 102 17.69 2.54 -6.86
C TYR A 102 16.87 3.57 -6.07
N ALA A 103 17.52 4.55 -5.43
CA ALA A 103 16.85 5.63 -4.73
C ALA A 103 16.03 6.52 -5.69
N LYS A 104 16.50 6.70 -6.93
CA LYS A 104 15.74 7.41 -7.97
C LYS A 104 14.53 6.61 -8.43
N GLU A 105 14.70 5.32 -8.74
CA GLU A 105 13.60 4.45 -9.16
C GLU A 105 12.54 4.29 -8.07
N TYR A 106 12.94 4.21 -6.80
CA TYR A 106 12.01 4.14 -5.68
C TYR A 106 11.13 5.40 -5.56
N LYS A 107 11.67 6.59 -5.85
CA LYS A 107 10.91 7.85 -5.85
C LYS A 107 9.85 7.92 -6.96
N GLU A 108 10.00 7.15 -8.04
CA GLU A 108 9.03 7.13 -9.14
C GLU A 108 7.84 6.19 -8.87
N ILE A 109 7.96 5.31 -7.88
CA ILE A 109 6.91 4.35 -7.48
C ILE A 109 6.04 4.89 -6.32
N GLN A 110 6.57 5.83 -5.51
CA GLN A 110 5.85 6.50 -4.40
C GLN A 110 5.01 7.69 -4.86
#